data_AF-A0AAD7YWB3-F1
#
_entry.id   AF-A0AAD7YWB3-F1
#
_cell.length_a   1.000
_cell.length_b   1.000
_cell.length_c   1.000
_cell.angle_alpha   90.00
_cell.angle_beta   90.00
_cell.angle_gamma   90.00
#
_symmetry.space_group_name_H-M   'P 1'
#
loop_
_entity.id
_entity.type
_entity.pdbx_description
1 polymer ?
#
loop_
_entity_poly.entity_id
_entity_poly.type
_entity_poly.pdbx_seq_one_letter_code
_entity_poly.pdbx_strand_id
1 'polypeptide(L)'
;MREVAQRSASNPKLTALRSPQARIVPPAAPPTGAADYGHLLLTNSARRLEVLRSCIAAIFECRYADARKSLPGVVRALRAAGARAALVRDLAARLPSNKHLLHHHQFELVVRLVHVITYLQCV
;
A
#
# COMPACT_ATOMS: atom_id res chain seq x y z
N MET A 1 15.70 -68.60 -21.57
CA MET A 1 14.55 -68.41 -20.66
C MET A 1 14.95 -67.43 -19.55
N ARG A 2 14.25 -66.29 -19.45
CA ARG A 2 13.91 -65.48 -18.25
C ARG A 2 15.03 -64.84 -17.39
N GLU A 3 15.34 -63.58 -17.72
CA GLU A 3 15.26 -62.28 -16.97
C GLU A 3 15.63 -62.11 -15.46
N VAL A 4 16.04 -60.87 -15.15
CA VAL A 4 16.04 -60.10 -13.86
C VAL A 4 17.39 -60.15 -13.09
N ALA A 5 18.06 -59.08 -12.61
CA ALA A 5 17.70 -57.69 -12.30
C ALA A 5 18.95 -56.74 -12.24
N GLN A 6 18.77 -55.51 -12.74
CA GLN A 6 18.87 -54.22 -12.01
C GLN A 6 20.21 -53.64 -11.46
N ARG A 7 20.65 -52.52 -12.08
CA ARG A 7 21.10 -51.19 -11.55
C ARG A 7 22.05 -51.14 -10.34
N SER A 8 23.07 -50.29 -10.22
CA SER A 8 23.47 -49.03 -10.87
C SER A 8 24.72 -48.50 -10.15
N ALA A 9 25.59 -47.72 -10.82
CA ALA A 9 26.08 -46.39 -10.39
C ALA A 9 27.55 -46.08 -10.74
N SER A 10 27.72 -44.83 -11.20
CA SER A 10 28.90 -43.96 -11.15
C SER A 10 30.11 -44.30 -12.03
N ASN A 11 30.18 -43.61 -13.18
CA ASN A 11 31.43 -43.32 -13.88
C ASN A 11 31.91 -41.93 -13.44
N PRO A 12 33.14 -41.75 -12.93
CA PRO A 12 33.69 -40.42 -12.73
C PRO A 12 34.61 -40.02 -13.89
N LYS A 13 34.62 -38.71 -14.10
CA LYS A 13 35.76 -37.88 -14.51
C LYS A 13 36.00 -37.58 -15.99
N LEU A 14 36.27 -36.28 -16.15
CA LEU A 14 37.05 -35.56 -17.16
C LEU A 14 36.30 -35.11 -18.40
N THR A 15 36.24 -33.79 -18.54
CA THR A 15 36.34 -32.95 -19.75
C THR A 15 35.49 -31.70 -19.52
N ALA A 16 35.85 -30.49 -19.89
CA ALA A 16 37.02 -29.91 -20.50
C ALA A 16 36.85 -28.40 -20.35
N LEU A 17 37.96 -27.66 -20.33
CA LEU A 17 37.97 -26.23 -20.60
C LEU A 17 37.19 -25.94 -21.89
N ARG A 18 36.05 -25.23 -21.78
CA ARG A 18 35.42 -24.58 -22.94
C ARG A 18 35.06 -23.16 -22.58
N SER A 19 35.65 -22.26 -23.37
CA SER A 19 35.33 -20.84 -23.53
C SER A 19 33.84 -20.53 -23.37
N PRO A 20 33.46 -19.39 -22.76
CA PRO A 20 32.06 -18.98 -22.71
C PRO A 20 31.58 -18.67 -24.13
N GLN A 21 30.96 -19.65 -24.75
CA GLN A 21 30.24 -19.49 -26.00
C GLN A 21 29.05 -18.57 -25.70
N ALA A 22 29.03 -17.38 -26.32
CA ALA A 22 27.90 -16.47 -26.29
C ALA A 22 26.69 -17.17 -26.92
N ARG A 23 25.91 -17.87 -26.09
CA ARG A 23 24.61 -18.42 -26.47
C ARG A 23 23.64 -17.26 -26.48
N ILE A 24 23.31 -16.78 -27.66
CA ILE A 24 22.19 -15.86 -27.90
C ILE A 24 20.93 -16.57 -27.39
N VAL A 25 20.50 -16.20 -26.19
CA VAL A 25 19.22 -16.61 -25.62
C VAL A 25 18.13 -15.76 -26.29
N PRO A 26 17.02 -16.37 -26.76
CA PRO A 26 15.81 -15.61 -27.05
C PRO A 26 15.45 -14.80 -25.79
N PRO A 27 15.04 -13.52 -25.91
CA PRO A 27 14.63 -12.76 -24.74
C PRO A 27 13.43 -13.47 -24.10
N ALA A 28 13.71 -14.23 -23.05
CA ALA A 28 12.70 -14.83 -22.21
C ALA A 28 11.84 -13.70 -21.64
N ALA A 29 10.53 -13.93 -21.62
CA ALA A 29 9.51 -12.98 -21.23
C ALA A 29 9.90 -12.15 -19.99
N PRO A 30 9.50 -10.86 -19.95
CA PRO A 30 9.74 -10.02 -18.79
C PRO A 30 9.20 -10.70 -17.52
N PRO A 31 9.87 -10.56 -16.37
CA PRO A 31 9.42 -11.18 -15.12
C PRO A 31 7.99 -10.71 -14.82
N THR A 32 7.04 -11.65 -14.93
CA THR A 32 5.66 -11.51 -14.49
C THR A 32 5.69 -11.14 -13.01
N GLY A 33 5.50 -9.86 -12.73
CA GLY A 33 5.60 -9.29 -11.39
C GLY A 33 5.62 -7.77 -11.41
N ALA A 34 6.19 -7.15 -12.44
CA ALA A 34 6.22 -5.69 -12.57
C ALA A 34 4.81 -5.05 -12.64
N ALA A 35 3.85 -5.73 -13.30
CA ALA A 35 2.45 -5.28 -13.36
C ALA A 35 1.72 -5.44 -12.00
N ASP A 36 2.00 -6.52 -11.27
CA ASP A 36 1.43 -6.77 -9.94
C ASP A 36 1.92 -5.76 -8.91
N TYR A 37 3.18 -5.32 -8.95
CA TYR A 37 3.67 -4.27 -8.05
C TYR A 37 2.93 -2.95 -8.26
N GLY A 38 2.66 -2.55 -9.51
CA GLY A 38 1.88 -1.35 -9.82
C GLY A 38 0.44 -1.45 -9.32
N HIS A 39 -0.21 -2.60 -9.53
CA HIS A 39 -1.57 -2.87 -9.05
C HIS A 39 -1.63 -2.92 -7.51
N LEU A 40 -0.63 -3.52 -6.85
CA LEU A 40 -0.55 -3.58 -5.39
C LEU A 40 -0.31 -2.20 -4.76
N LEU A 41 0.51 -1.35 -5.39
CA LEU A 41 0.73 0.04 -4.96
C LEU A 41 -0.52 0.89 -5.15
N LEU A 42 -1.22 0.74 -6.27
CA LEU A 42 -2.45 1.48 -6.56
C LEU A 42 -3.60 1.06 -5.62
N THR A 43 -3.76 -0.25 -5.38
CA THR A 43 -4.76 -0.79 -4.44
C THR A 43 -4.46 -0.41 -3.00
N ASN A 44 -3.17 -0.37 -2.60
CA ASN A 44 -2.77 0.11 -1.27
C ASN A 44 -3.11 1.59 -1.09
N SER A 45 -2.85 2.40 -2.12
CA SER A 45 -3.18 3.83 -2.15
C SER A 45 -4.70 4.06 -2.09
N ALA A 46 -5.47 3.30 -2.87
CA ALA A 46 -6.93 3.36 -2.87
C ALA A 46 -7.54 2.98 -1.52
N ARG A 47 -7.08 1.87 -0.92
CA ARG A 47 -7.53 1.42 0.42
C ARG A 47 -7.19 2.45 1.50
N ARG A 48 -6.01 3.07 1.42
CA ARG A 48 -5.61 4.14 2.34
C ARG A 48 -6.52 5.37 2.23
N LEU A 49 -6.87 5.77 1.00
CA LEU A 49 -7.81 6.86 0.76
C LEU A 49 -9.22 6.52 1.25
N GLU A 50 -9.65 5.26 1.13
CA GLU A 50 -10.92 4.79 1.66
C GLU A 50 -10.99 4.85 3.18
N VAL A 51 -9.92 4.43 3.88
CA VAL A 51 -9.82 4.56 5.35
C VAL A 51 -9.94 6.03 5.79
N LEU A 52 -9.32 6.96 5.04
CA LEU A 52 -9.42 8.39 5.31
C LEU A 52 -10.84 8.91 5.11
N ARG A 53 -11.47 8.55 3.98
CA ARG A 53 -12.86 8.91 3.66
C ARG A 53 -13.83 8.41 4.72
N SER A 54 -13.65 7.16 5.16
CA SER A 54 -14.47 6.54 6.19
C SER A 54 -14.32 7.24 7.55
N CYS A 55 -13.09 7.63 7.91
CA CYS A 55 -12.86 8.42 9.14
C CYS A 55 -13.56 9.78 9.09
N ILE A 56 -13.46 10.49 7.96
CA ILE A 56 -14.14 11.79 7.80
C ILE A 56 -15.66 11.61 7.84
N ALA A 57 -16.21 10.62 7.15
CA ALA A 57 -17.63 10.30 7.20
C ALA A 57 -18.08 10.02 8.65
N ALA A 58 -17.32 9.24 9.41
CA ALA A 58 -17.61 8.98 10.83
C ALA A 58 -17.59 10.26 11.70
N ILE A 59 -16.74 11.24 11.39
CA ILE A 59 -16.73 12.54 12.11
C ILE A 59 -18.01 13.34 11.84
N PHE A 60 -18.51 13.34 10.61
CA PHE A 60 -19.73 14.06 10.23
C PHE A 60 -21.03 13.31 10.60
N GLU A 61 -20.99 11.98 10.70
CA GLU A 61 -22.08 11.13 11.18
C GLU A 61 -22.16 11.05 12.72
N CYS A 62 -21.41 11.89 13.45
CA CYS A 62 -21.33 11.88 14.91
C CYS A 62 -20.80 10.57 15.54
N ARG A 63 -20.17 9.69 14.75
CA ARG A 63 -19.53 8.44 15.21
C ARG A 63 -18.10 8.68 15.70
N TYR A 64 -17.96 9.59 16.66
CA TYR A 64 -16.64 10.06 17.14
C TYR A 64 -15.76 8.95 17.73
N ALA A 65 -16.35 7.96 18.39
CA ALA A 65 -15.62 6.83 18.95
C ALA A 65 -14.91 6.00 17.86
N ASP A 66 -15.57 5.80 16.71
CA ASP A 66 -15.03 5.02 15.59
C ASP A 66 -13.99 5.83 14.80
N ALA A 67 -14.21 7.14 14.66
CA ALA A 67 -13.20 8.05 14.13
C ALA A 67 -11.92 8.00 14.99
N ARG A 68 -12.04 8.00 16.32
CA ARG A 68 -10.88 7.91 17.23
C ARG A 68 -10.13 6.59 17.12
N LYS A 69 -10.84 5.47 16.93
CA LYS A 69 -10.22 4.15 16.71
C LYS A 69 -9.48 4.06 15.38
N SER A 70 -9.99 4.73 14.35
CA SER A 70 -9.38 4.74 13.01
C SER A 70 -8.22 5.74 12.85
N LEU A 71 -8.07 6.72 13.75
CA LEU A 71 -6.95 7.68 13.77
C LEU A 71 -5.56 7.07 13.57
N PRO A 72 -5.11 6.01 14.29
CA PRO A 72 -3.78 5.43 14.06
C PRO A 72 -3.61 4.84 12.65
N GLY A 73 -4.68 4.31 12.06
CA GLY A 73 -4.70 3.87 10.66
C GLY A 73 -4.59 5.04 9.69
N VAL A 74 -5.34 6.11 9.97
CA VAL A 74 -5.35 7.36 9.21
C VAL A 74 -3.99 8.05 9.22
N VAL A 75 -3.31 8.15 10.37
CA VAL A 75 -1.95 8.74 10.46
C VAL A 75 -0.96 7.98 9.57
N ARG A 76 -1.03 6.64 9.54
CA ARG A 76 -0.20 5.85 8.61
C ARG A 76 -0.58 6.12 7.15
N ALA A 77 -1.87 6.24 6.85
CA ALA A 77 -2.34 6.58 5.52
C ALA A 77 -1.87 7.98 5.07
N LEU A 78 -1.81 8.96 5.97
CA LEU A 78 -1.40 10.35 5.71
C LEU A 78 0.10 10.55 5.42
N ARG A 79 0.95 9.54 5.63
CA ARG A 79 2.35 9.61 5.20
C ARG A 79 2.51 9.76 3.68
N ALA A 80 1.53 9.32 2.89
CA ALA A 80 1.55 9.54 1.45
C ALA A 80 1.13 10.97 1.10
N ALA A 81 1.89 11.64 0.24
CA ALA A 81 1.63 13.01 -0.17
C ALA A 81 0.22 13.19 -0.79
N GLY A 82 -0.21 12.27 -1.66
CA GLY A 82 -1.54 12.32 -2.29
C GLY A 82 -2.71 12.15 -1.31
N ALA A 83 -2.48 11.47 -0.19
CA ALA A 83 -3.49 11.23 0.83
C ALA A 83 -3.80 12.49 1.65
N ARG A 84 -2.80 13.34 1.88
CA ARG A 84 -2.96 14.62 2.59
C ARG A 84 -3.83 15.59 1.80
N ALA A 85 -3.52 15.78 0.51
CA ALA A 85 -4.30 16.66 -0.36
C ALA A 85 -5.76 16.21 -0.50
N ALA A 86 -5.98 14.89 -0.64
CA ALA A 86 -7.33 14.32 -0.67
C ALA A 86 -8.10 14.58 0.62
N LEU A 87 -7.47 14.37 1.79
CA LEU A 87 -8.09 14.60 3.10
C LEU A 87 -8.51 16.06 3.29
N VAL A 88 -7.63 17.02 2.95
CA VAL A 88 -7.92 18.46 3.07
C VAL A 88 -9.09 18.85 2.17
N ARG A 89 -9.10 18.37 0.92
CA ARG A 89 -10.21 18.62 -0.02
C ARG A 89 -11.53 18.07 0.49
N ASP A 90 -11.50 16.87 1.02
CA ASP A 90 -12.67 16.17 1.55
C ASP A 90 -13.21 16.80 2.86
N LEU A 91 -12.33 17.34 3.70
CA LEU A 91 -12.72 18.12 4.87
C LEU A 91 -13.32 19.45 4.44
N ALA A 92 -12.69 20.18 3.52
CA ALA A 92 -13.21 21.44 3.01
C ALA A 92 -14.59 21.30 2.34
N ALA A 93 -14.83 20.18 1.63
CA ALA A 93 -16.11 19.91 0.99
C ALA A 93 -17.23 19.58 1.98
N ARG A 94 -16.91 18.97 3.13
CA ARG A 94 -17.90 18.52 4.12
C ARG A 94 -18.06 19.46 5.31
N LEU A 95 -17.10 20.33 5.57
CA LEU A 95 -17.19 21.33 6.61
C LEU A 95 -18.29 22.35 6.23
N PRO A 96 -19.36 22.47 7.03
CA PRO A 96 -20.35 23.52 6.80
C PRO A 96 -19.68 24.88 6.97
N SER A 97 -19.85 25.78 5.99
CA SER A 97 -19.31 27.16 6.07
C SER A 97 -19.91 27.96 7.24
N ASN A 98 -21.00 27.46 7.84
CA ASN A 98 -21.62 28.04 9.02
C ASN A 98 -20.89 27.60 10.30
N LYS A 99 -20.01 28.49 10.79
CA LYS A 99 -19.10 28.34 11.93
C LYS A 99 -19.75 28.10 13.31
N HIS A 100 -21.06 27.85 13.40
CA HIS A 100 -21.80 27.94 14.66
C HIS A 100 -22.43 26.63 15.16
N LEU A 101 -22.23 25.50 14.48
CA LEU A 101 -22.82 24.20 14.86
C LEU A 101 -21.83 23.02 14.87
N LEU A 102 -20.51 23.27 14.79
CA LEU A 102 -19.53 22.19 14.98
C LEU A 102 -19.49 21.81 16.46
N HIS A 103 -19.96 20.61 16.78
CA HIS A 103 -19.93 20.07 18.14
C HIS A 103 -18.48 20.09 18.67
N HIS A 104 -18.25 20.38 19.96
CA HIS A 104 -16.89 20.48 20.53
C HIS A 104 -16.03 19.24 20.20
N HIS A 105 -16.64 18.05 20.20
CA HIS A 105 -15.97 16.80 19.85
C HIS A 105 -15.54 16.70 18.38
N GLN A 106 -16.33 17.27 17.47
CA GLN A 106 -16.03 17.36 16.05
C GLN A 106 -14.85 18.31 15.80
N PHE A 107 -14.85 19.46 16.48
CA PHE A 107 -13.76 20.43 16.41
C PHE A 107 -12.43 19.83 16.87
N GLU A 108 -12.41 19.17 18.05
CA GLU A 108 -11.22 18.50 18.58
C GLU A 108 -10.63 17.48 17.59
N LEU A 109 -11.48 16.69 16.95
CA LEU A 109 -11.05 15.70 15.96
C LEU A 109 -10.47 16.36 14.70
N VAL A 110 -11.15 17.36 14.16
CA VAL A 110 -10.69 18.10 12.97
C VAL A 110 -9.37 18.80 13.25
N VAL A 111 -9.23 19.49 14.39
CA VAL A 111 -7.99 20.17 14.79
C VAL A 111 -6.85 19.17 14.92
N ARG A 112 -7.08 18.01 15.54
CA ARG A 112 -6.07 16.95 15.62
C ARG A 112 -5.64 16.44 14.25
N LEU A 113 -6.59 16.24 13.33
CA LEU A 113 -6.29 15.85 11.95
C LEU A 113 -5.46 16.91 11.23
N VAL A 114 -5.84 18.19 11.33
CA VAL A 114 -5.10 19.29 10.70
C VAL A 114 -3.68 19.41 11.27
N HIS A 115 -3.51 19.35 12.60
CA HIS A 115 -2.18 19.36 13.22
C HIS A 115 -1.31 18.20 12.74
N VAL A 116 -1.87 17.00 12.63
CA VAL A 116 -1.15 15.83 12.09
C VAL A 116 -0.71 16.07 10.65
N ILE A 117 -1.57 16.62 9.80
CA ILE A 117 -1.23 16.94 8.40
C ILE A 117 -0.09 17.96 8.33
N THR A 118 -0.19 19.06 9.08
CA THR A 118 0.82 20.13 9.10
C THR A 118 2.16 19.62 9.63
N TYR A 119 2.15 18.82 10.69
CA TYR A 119 3.36 18.20 11.24
C TYR A 119 4.03 17.26 10.23
N LEU A 120 3.25 16.41 9.55
CA LEU A 120 3.74 15.53 8.47
C LEU A 120 4.21 16.26 7.21
N GLN A 121 3.93 17.56 7.07
CA GLN A 121 4.39 18.38 5.96
C GLN A 121 5.70 19.11 6.28
N CYS A 122 5.99 19.36 7.56
CA CYS A 122 7.24 19.96 8.03
C CYS A 122 8.37 18.95 8.28
N VAL A 123 8.04 17.68 8.54
CA VAL A 123 9.00 16.56 8.71
C VAL A 123 9.21 15.83 7.40
#